data_AF-A0A9P5PY38-F1
#
_entry.id   AF-A0A9P5PY38-F1
#
_cell.length_a   1.000
_cell.length_b   1.000
_cell.length_c   1.000
_cell.angle_alpha   90.00
_cell.angle_beta   90.00
_cell.angle_gamma   90.00
#
_symmetry.space_group_name_H-M   'P 1'
#
loop_
_entity.id
_entity.type
_entity.pdbx_description
1 polymer ?
#
loop_
_entity_poly.entity_id
_entity_poly.type
_entity_poly.pdbx_seq_one_letter_code
_entity_poly.pdbx_strand_id
1 'polypeptide(L)'
;SLEDYSRRSDCFRKAAGSIRTRCAELNMNEEERVVAAISMTLCELATAKHHAPPLECNIFSLHLREGLGSYGDRSAESDVRGDCVNALSRSAQFWSSYSGYLREVRESARQCCLRNSKAYRNVI
;
A
#
# COMPACT_ATOMS: atom_id res chain seq x y z
N SER A 1 -12.22 -4.98 4.22
CA SER A 1 -12.27 -3.50 4.11
C SER A 1 -11.08 -2.92 4.84
N LEU A 2 -10.52 -1.77 4.42
CA LEU A 2 -9.50 -1.02 5.18
C LEU A 2 -9.87 -0.79 6.65
N GLU A 3 -11.17 -0.72 6.96
CA GLU A 3 -11.68 -0.62 8.32
C GLU A 3 -11.37 -1.87 9.17
N ASP A 4 -11.34 -3.06 8.57
CA ASP A 4 -10.96 -4.32 9.23
C ASP A 4 -9.45 -4.37 9.55
N TYR A 5 -8.63 -3.69 8.74
CA TYR A 5 -7.18 -3.61 8.96
C TYR A 5 -6.81 -2.76 10.18
N SER A 6 -7.72 -1.91 10.68
CA SER A 6 -7.58 -1.23 11.97
C SER A 6 -7.42 -2.19 13.15
N ARG A 7 -7.98 -3.40 13.00
CA ARG A 7 -7.96 -4.50 13.99
C ARG A 7 -6.81 -5.49 13.76
N ARG A 8 -6.04 -5.35 12.66
CA ARG A 8 -4.85 -6.17 12.38
C ARG A 8 -3.59 -5.53 13.00
N SER A 9 -2.47 -6.26 12.93
CA SER A 9 -1.15 -5.85 13.47
C SER A 9 -0.73 -4.44 13.03
N ASP A 10 0.17 -3.81 13.78
CA ASP A 10 0.57 -2.41 13.57
C ASP A 10 1.05 -2.09 12.15
N CYS A 11 1.59 -3.09 11.44
CA CYS A 11 1.98 -2.95 10.03
C CYS A 11 0.79 -2.57 9.13
N PHE A 12 -0.30 -3.35 9.20
CA PHE A 12 -1.48 -3.11 8.39
C PHE A 12 -2.15 -1.80 8.75
N ARG A 13 -2.18 -1.43 10.03
CA ARG A 13 -2.73 -0.15 10.47
C ARG A 13 -1.96 1.03 9.89
N LYS A 14 -0.61 0.97 9.88
CA LYS A 14 0.24 2.01 9.29
C LYS A 14 0.03 2.11 7.77
N ALA A 15 0.05 0.98 7.07
CA ALA A 15 -0.18 0.93 5.62
C ALA A 15 -1.60 1.41 5.24
N ALA A 16 -2.62 1.04 6.01
CA ALA A 16 -3.99 1.51 5.82
C ALA A 16 -4.18 3.00 6.16
N GLY A 17 -3.45 3.49 7.16
CA GLY A 17 -3.47 4.88 7.61
C GLY A 17 -2.99 5.85 6.52
N SER A 18 -1.87 5.52 5.85
CA SER A 18 -1.37 6.32 4.73
C SER A 18 -2.34 6.36 3.55
N ILE A 19 -3.08 5.27 3.33
CA ILE A 19 -4.12 5.21 2.29
C ILE A 19 -5.27 6.18 2.61
N ARG A 20 -5.72 6.23 3.86
CA ARG A 20 -6.83 7.09 4.31
C ARG A 20 -6.49 8.58 4.28
N THR A 21 -5.27 8.97 4.60
CA THR A 21 -4.88 10.39 4.61
C THR A 21 -4.66 10.93 3.21
N ARG A 22 -4.28 10.08 2.25
CA ARG A 22 -3.90 10.46 0.87
C ARG A 22 -4.91 9.98 -0.19
N CYS A 23 -6.18 9.80 0.17
CA CYS A 23 -7.19 9.21 -0.72
C CYS A 23 -7.34 9.92 -2.08
N ALA A 24 -7.26 11.26 -2.11
CA ALA A 24 -7.35 12.03 -3.35
C ALA A 24 -6.16 11.75 -4.28
N GLU A 25 -4.97 11.63 -3.71
CA GLU A 25 -3.73 11.33 -4.44
C GLU A 25 -3.72 9.89 -4.93
N LEU A 26 -4.16 8.92 -4.12
CA LEU A 26 -4.23 7.50 -4.50
C LEU A 26 -5.27 7.18 -5.56
N ASN A 27 -6.29 8.03 -5.72
CA ASN A 27 -7.21 7.88 -6.85
C ASN A 27 -6.57 8.32 -8.18
N MET A 28 -5.65 9.29 -8.12
CA MET A 28 -5.08 9.96 -9.29
C MET A 28 -3.66 9.48 -9.64
N ASN A 29 -2.92 8.95 -8.67
CA ASN A 29 -1.52 8.58 -8.78
C ASN A 29 -1.36 7.05 -8.74
N GLU A 30 -0.97 6.46 -9.86
CA GLU A 30 -0.73 5.02 -9.98
C GLU A 30 0.42 4.55 -9.09
N GLU A 31 1.48 5.34 -8.99
CA GLU A 31 2.69 5.02 -8.23
C GLU A 31 2.39 4.80 -6.76
N GLU A 32 1.63 5.72 -6.17
CA GLU A 32 1.24 5.66 -4.76
C GLU A 32 0.37 4.42 -4.47
N ARG A 33 -0.43 3.98 -5.45
CA ARG A 33 -1.25 2.75 -5.30
C ARG A 33 -0.38 1.52 -5.32
N VAL A 34 0.62 1.48 -6.19
CA VAL A 34 1.58 0.37 -6.26
C VAL A 34 2.35 0.29 -4.95
N VAL A 35 2.82 1.42 -4.41
CA VAL A 35 3.52 1.49 -3.12
C VAL A 35 2.63 1.03 -1.96
N ALA A 36 1.38 1.47 -1.93
CA ALA A 36 0.41 1.02 -0.92
C ALA A 36 0.15 -0.50 -1.03
N ALA A 37 0.02 -1.03 -2.24
CA ALA A 37 -0.18 -2.45 -2.49
C ALA A 37 1.04 -3.29 -2.06
N ILE A 38 2.25 -2.85 -2.40
CA ILE A 38 3.51 -3.46 -1.93
C ILE A 38 3.51 -3.47 -0.41
N SER A 39 3.23 -2.34 0.22
CA SER A 39 3.24 -2.20 1.69
C SER A 39 2.28 -3.19 2.38
N MET A 40 1.05 -3.28 1.89
CA MET A 40 0.05 -4.21 2.43
C MET A 40 0.47 -5.67 2.21
N THR A 41 1.06 -5.98 1.06
CA THR A 41 1.61 -7.31 0.74
C THR A 41 2.71 -7.68 1.72
N LEU A 42 3.65 -6.78 1.97
CA LEU A 42 4.75 -7.02 2.91
C LEU A 42 4.26 -7.23 4.33
N CYS A 43 3.21 -6.52 4.75
CA CYS A 43 2.56 -6.78 6.03
C CYS A 43 1.95 -8.18 6.10
N GLU A 44 1.37 -8.69 5.00
CA GLU A 44 0.86 -10.05 4.94
C GLU A 44 1.99 -11.08 4.99
N LEU A 45 3.03 -10.90 4.17
CA LEU A 45 4.17 -11.81 4.14
C LEU A 45 4.91 -11.87 5.47
N ALA A 46 5.03 -10.75 6.19
CA ALA A 46 5.64 -10.71 7.52
C ALA A 46 4.88 -11.55 8.57
N THR A 47 3.60 -11.86 8.35
CA THR A 47 2.85 -12.79 9.22
C THR A 47 3.11 -14.26 8.89
N ALA A 48 3.64 -14.57 7.71
CA ALA A 48 3.96 -15.93 7.29
C ALA A 48 5.33 -16.36 7.86
N LYS A 49 5.35 -17.42 8.67
CA LYS A 49 6.58 -17.91 9.33
C LYS A 49 7.66 -18.45 8.39
N HIS A 50 7.31 -18.77 7.14
CA HIS A 50 8.20 -19.49 6.21
C HIS A 50 8.49 -18.75 4.89
N HIS A 51 8.00 -17.52 4.73
CA HIS A 51 8.17 -16.75 3.50
C HIS A 51 8.73 -15.37 3.80
N ALA A 52 10.05 -15.23 3.66
CA ALA A 52 10.68 -13.92 3.72
C ALA A 52 10.31 -13.10 2.47
N PRO A 53 10.05 -11.80 2.61
CA PRO A 53 9.89 -10.92 1.46
C PRO A 53 11.13 -10.89 0.55
N PRO A 54 10.97 -10.63 -0.76
CA PRO A 54 12.10 -10.41 -1.66
C PRO A 54 12.98 -9.24 -1.20
N LEU A 55 14.29 -9.34 -1.42
CA LEU A 55 15.27 -8.32 -1.01
C LEU A 55 15.06 -7.00 -1.76
N GLU A 56 14.57 -7.09 -3.00
CA GLU A 56 14.18 -5.97 -3.86
C GLU A 56 13.09 -5.10 -3.19
N CYS A 57 12.34 -5.65 -2.24
CA CYS A 57 11.29 -4.94 -1.51
C CYS A 57 11.71 -4.40 -0.13
N ASN A 58 13.00 -4.50 0.24
CA ASN A 58 13.45 -4.18 1.60
C ASN A 58 13.24 -2.69 1.97
N ILE A 59 13.41 -1.78 1.01
CA ILE A 59 13.22 -0.33 1.25
C ILE A 59 11.79 -0.01 1.72
N PHE A 60 10.79 -0.68 1.15
CA PHE A 60 9.38 -0.51 1.53
C PHE A 60 9.10 -1.10 2.93
N SER A 61 9.81 -2.16 3.30
CA SER A 61 9.73 -2.73 4.65
C SER A 61 10.29 -1.77 5.71
N LEU A 62 11.40 -1.07 5.41
CA LEU A 62 12.00 -0.08 6.31
C LEU A 62 11.11 1.14 6.49
N HIS A 63 10.57 1.69 5.39
CA HIS A 63 9.64 2.82 5.44
C HIS A 63 8.42 2.54 6.32
N LEU A 64 7.86 1.32 6.27
CA LEU A 64 6.74 0.91 7.12
C LEU A 64 7.09 0.87 8.61
N ARG A 65 8.33 0.51 8.95
CA ARG A 65 8.81 0.43 10.34
C ARG A 65 9.04 1.82 10.91
N GLU A 66 9.76 2.65 10.16
CA GLU A 66 10.23 3.97 10.61
C GLU A 66 9.18 5.07 10.49
N GLY A 67 8.07 4.83 9.76
CA GLY A 67 7.00 5.82 9.64
C GLY A 67 7.43 7.08 8.91
N LEU A 68 8.47 6.98 8.07
CA LEU A 68 8.96 8.06 7.21
C LEU A 68 7.87 8.40 6.19
N GLY A 69 7.10 9.44 6.54
CA GLY A 69 6.04 9.99 5.72
C GLY A 69 6.63 10.79 4.58
N SER A 70 6.91 10.11 3.47
CA SER A 70 7.01 10.60 2.09
C SER A 70 8.16 9.88 1.40
N TYR A 71 7.84 9.21 0.29
CA TYR A 71 8.86 8.67 -0.60
C TYR A 71 9.49 9.85 -1.35
N GLY A 72 10.70 10.22 -0.93
CA GLY A 72 11.49 11.31 -1.48
C GLY A 72 12.42 10.81 -2.57
N ASP A 73 12.38 11.50 -3.72
CA ASP A 73 13.09 11.28 -5.00
C ASP A 73 12.52 10.20 -5.94
N ARG A 74 11.62 10.63 -6.84
CA ARG A 74 10.72 9.78 -7.65
C ARG A 74 11.40 8.97 -8.76
N SER A 75 12.62 9.34 -9.18
CA SER A 75 13.27 8.74 -10.36
C SER A 75 13.99 7.44 -10.02
N ALA A 76 14.84 7.43 -8.99
CA ALA A 76 15.49 6.22 -8.47
C ALA A 76 14.47 5.24 -7.86
N GLU A 77 13.34 5.77 -7.38
CA GLU A 77 12.28 4.99 -6.75
C GLU A 77 11.40 4.22 -7.74
N SER A 78 11.27 4.71 -8.99
CA SER A 78 10.53 4.00 -10.04
C SER A 78 11.15 2.63 -10.34
N ASP A 79 12.48 2.58 -10.47
CA ASP A 79 13.21 1.35 -10.76
C ASP A 79 13.11 0.36 -9.59
N VAL A 80 13.31 0.82 -8.36
CA VAL A 80 13.22 -0.02 -7.15
C VAL A 80 11.81 -0.57 -6.95
N ARG A 81 10.78 0.23 -7.25
CA ARG A 81 9.38 -0.23 -7.21
C ARG A 81 9.12 -1.30 -8.27
N GLY A 82 9.57 -1.06 -9.49
CA GLY A 82 9.48 -2.02 -10.60
C GLY A 82 10.17 -3.34 -10.26
N ASP A 83 11.37 -3.28 -9.69
CA ASP A 83 12.14 -4.45 -9.26
C ASP A 83 11.43 -5.24 -8.16
N CYS A 84 10.87 -4.56 -7.15
CA CYS A 84 10.08 -5.21 -6.12
C CYS A 84 8.83 -5.90 -6.70
N VAL A 85 8.08 -5.24 -7.59
CA VAL A 85 6.90 -5.84 -8.24
C VAL A 85 7.31 -7.04 -9.11
N ASN A 86 8.40 -6.92 -9.87
CA ASN A 86 8.96 -8.01 -10.65
C ASN A 86 9.34 -9.19 -9.75
N ALA A 87 9.97 -8.94 -8.61
CA ALA A 87 10.33 -9.99 -7.65
C ALA A 87 9.09 -10.65 -7.02
N LEU A 88 8.05 -9.89 -6.67
CA LEU A 88 6.77 -10.43 -6.20
C LEU A 88 6.11 -11.33 -7.27
N SER A 89 6.25 -11.00 -8.55
CA SER A 89 5.69 -11.80 -9.65
C SER A 89 6.34 -13.19 -9.80
N ARG A 90 7.54 -13.41 -9.24
CA ARG A 90 8.24 -14.70 -9.28
C ARG A 90 7.61 -15.77 -8.37
N SER A 91 6.66 -15.39 -7.51
CA SER A 91 5.90 -16.30 -6.63
C SER A 91 4.41 -16.10 -6.84
N ALA A 92 3.69 -17.18 -7.22
CA ALA A 92 2.24 -17.13 -7.43
C ALA A 92 1.49 -16.68 -6.15
N GLN A 93 1.97 -17.07 -4.97
CA GLN A 93 1.40 -16.65 -3.70
C GLN A 93 1.57 -15.15 -3.49
N PHE A 94 2.78 -14.62 -3.69
CA PHE A 94 3.07 -13.20 -3.48
C PHE A 94 2.34 -12.33 -4.50
N TRP A 95 2.28 -12.78 -5.75
CA TRP A 95 1.53 -12.13 -6.82
C TRP A 95 0.03 -12.07 -6.53
N SER A 96 -0.53 -13.13 -5.95
CA SER A 96 -1.94 -13.16 -5.56
C SER A 96 -2.24 -12.12 -4.48
N SER A 97 -1.43 -12.04 -3.42
CA SER A 97 -1.57 -11.03 -2.37
C SER A 97 -1.40 -9.61 -2.92
N TYR A 98 -0.34 -9.35 -3.71
CA TYR A 98 -0.09 -8.06 -4.34
C TYR A 98 -1.22 -7.60 -5.25
N SER A 99 -1.66 -8.45 -6.18
CA SER A 99 -2.70 -8.10 -7.13
C SER A 99 -4.07 -7.92 -6.45
N GLY A 100 -4.32 -8.63 -5.34
CA GLY A 100 -5.48 -8.43 -4.48
C GLY A 100 -5.46 -7.06 -3.82
N TYR A 101 -4.35 -6.72 -3.14
CA TYR A 101 -4.19 -5.42 -2.50
C TYR A 101 -4.22 -4.26 -3.47
N LEU A 102 -3.63 -4.43 -4.66
CA LEU A 102 -3.66 -3.40 -5.68
C LEU A 102 -5.11 -3.04 -6.00
N ARG A 103 -6.01 -4.02 -6.20
CA ARG A 103 -7.45 -3.80 -6.44
C ARG A 103 -8.15 -3.15 -5.24
N GLU A 104 -7.92 -3.66 -4.03
CA GLU A 104 -8.55 -3.12 -2.81
C GLU A 104 -8.17 -1.66 -2.56
N VAL A 105 -6.91 -1.28 -2.80
CA VAL A 105 -6.46 0.12 -2.73
C VAL A 105 -7.21 1.00 -3.73
N ARG A 106 -7.46 0.51 -4.95
CA ARG A 106 -8.25 1.26 -5.97
C ARG A 106 -9.65 1.55 -5.49
N GLU A 107 -10.32 0.53 -4.99
CA GLU A 107 -11.70 0.60 -4.54
C GLU A 107 -11.82 1.48 -3.29
N SER A 108 -10.90 1.31 -2.36
CA SER A 108 -10.82 2.09 -1.13
C SER A 108 -10.54 3.57 -1.38
N ALA A 109 -9.60 3.90 -2.25
CA ALA A 109 -9.30 5.29 -2.62
C ALA A 109 -10.54 5.96 -3.24
N ARG A 110 -11.22 5.28 -4.17
CA ARG A 110 -12.48 5.77 -4.76
C ARG A 110 -13.56 6.01 -3.70
N GLN A 111 -13.78 5.04 -2.82
CA GLN A 111 -14.80 5.13 -1.78
C GLN A 111 -14.50 6.23 -0.76
N CYS A 112 -13.23 6.45 -0.42
CA CYS A 112 -12.80 7.52 0.46
C CYS A 112 -12.98 8.91 -0.18
N CYS A 113 -12.64 9.07 -1.47
CA CYS A 113 -12.91 10.30 -2.22
C CYS A 113 -14.42 10.63 -2.27
N LEU A 114 -15.27 9.65 -2.54
CA LEU A 114 -16.72 9.84 -2.58
C LEU A 114 -17.27 10.25 -1.20
N ARG A 115 -16.77 9.63 -0.11
CA ARG A 115 -17.15 9.97 1.26
C ARG A 115 -16.68 11.38 1.65
N ASN A 116 -15.44 11.75 1.35
CA ASN A 116 -14.94 13.11 1.59
C ASN A 116 -15.70 14.15 0.76
N SER A 117 -16.00 13.88 -0.52
CA SER A 117 -16.79 14.80 -1.35
C SER A 117 -18.21 15.02 -0.80
N LYS A 118 -18.87 13.96 -0.32
CA LYS A 118 -20.17 14.08 0.37
C LYS A 118 -20.08 14.82 1.71
N ALA A 119 -18.98 14.67 2.45
CA ALA A 119 -18.74 15.40 3.68
C ALA A 119 -18.56 16.90 3.40
N TYR A 120 -17.74 17.28 2.42
CA TYR A 120 -17.59 18.67 1.98
C TYR A 120 -18.89 19.28 1.45
N ARG A 121 -19.75 18.48 0.81
CA ARG A 121 -21.05 18.94 0.29
C ARG A 121 -22.14 19.14 1.38
N ASN A 122 -21.93 18.62 2.59
CA ASN A 122 -22.85 18.81 3.74
C ASN A 122 -22.36 19.89 4.72
N VAL A 123 -21.26 20.57 4.41
CA VAL A 123 -20.66 21.65 5.23
C VAL A 123 -20.86 23.02 4.57
N ILE A 124 -21.50 23.08 3.39
CA ILE A 124 -21.89 24.30 2.68
C ILE A 124 -23.42 24.42 2.70
#